data_AF-A0A8B6GYM9-F1
#
_entry.id   AF-A0A8B6GYM9-F1
#
_cell.length_a   1.000
_cell.length_b   1.000
_cell.length_c   1.000
_cell.angle_alpha   90.00
_cell.angle_beta   90.00
_cell.angle_gamma   90.00
#
_symmetry.space_group_name_H-M   'P 1'
#
loop_
_entity.id
_entity.type
_entity.pdbx_description
1 polymer ?
#
loop_
_entity_poly.entity_id
_entity_poly.type
_entity_poly.pdbx_seq_one_letter_code
_entity_poly.pdbx_strand_id
1 'polypeptide(L)'
;MVEIWKTLDSFEECCLSTKDNRQGCLLGLAMAISAMCEEGKTEARAHVSSVFDKLSAQLEASKEKDTAYQALTVCLACVSGAAFSSNIVSPDQVNKVIDSFVKVNTDNPQITGVSLALGMLCYSISKTGHPTIGEVKIKLYGKWMATLKKMEEDSMVTLACLNGLIALVGSERTLIPVQSNTSMLGGDVNVDVIIKHAIDTVLKGDNFGIQSNCSWMLGHLYLSACAVAETRASVPPNYSYLPEQSFVRALTDCLLEAAKVGPESIPPELVQITLTSIQEEVTRVLPPVNWAGILTPLMRINF
;
A
#
# COMPACT_ATOMS: atom_id res chain seq x y z
N MET A 1 6.37 28.84 -10.89
CA MET A 1 6.62 27.90 -9.77
C MET A 1 6.27 28.50 -8.41
N VAL A 2 6.78 29.68 -8.03
CA VAL A 2 6.49 30.32 -6.72
C VAL A 2 4.99 30.50 -6.42
N GLU A 3 4.19 30.83 -7.43
CA GLU A 3 2.76 31.07 -7.27
C GLU A 3 1.94 29.77 -7.05
N ILE A 4 2.37 28.66 -7.64
CA ILE A 4 1.75 27.34 -7.45
C ILE A 4 1.99 26.85 -6.02
N TRP A 5 3.23 26.98 -5.51
CA TRP A 5 3.57 26.63 -4.13
C TRP A 5 2.77 27.46 -3.11
N LYS A 6 2.65 28.78 -3.32
CA LYS A 6 1.81 29.64 -2.46
C LYS A 6 0.34 29.24 -2.47
N THR A 7 -0.18 28.85 -3.63
CA THR A 7 -1.58 28.41 -3.77
C THR A 7 -1.78 27.07 -3.07
N LEU A 8 -0.79 26.17 -3.16
CA LEU A 8 -0.79 24.89 -2.47
C LEU A 8 -0.73 25.06 -0.95
N ASP A 9 0.14 25.92 -0.44
CA ASP A 9 0.24 26.23 0.99
C ASP A 9 -1.09 26.81 1.51
N SER A 10 -1.71 27.72 0.75
CA SER A 10 -3.02 28.29 1.08
C SER A 10 -4.13 27.23 1.06
N PHE A 11 -4.06 26.28 0.11
CA PHE A 11 -4.99 25.17 0.02
C PHE A 11 -4.81 24.18 1.17
N GLU A 12 -3.58 23.87 1.54
CA GLU A 12 -3.24 23.02 2.68
C GLU A 12 -3.79 23.62 3.98
N GLU A 13 -3.51 24.91 4.22
CA GLU A 13 -4.00 25.61 5.41
C GLU A 13 -5.54 25.62 5.46
N CYS A 14 -6.20 25.86 4.32
CA CYS A 14 -7.65 25.78 4.19
C CYS A 14 -8.17 24.36 4.51
N CYS A 15 -7.56 23.32 3.95
CA CYS A 15 -8.00 21.94 4.14
C CYS A 15 -7.79 21.44 5.58
N LEU A 16 -6.73 21.93 6.25
CA LEU A 16 -6.42 21.55 7.63
C LEU A 16 -7.19 22.37 8.68
N SER A 17 -7.67 23.58 8.34
CA SER A 17 -8.38 24.49 9.25
C SER A 17 -9.91 24.50 9.08
N THR A 18 -10.43 24.16 7.90
CA THR A 18 -11.86 24.29 7.59
C THR A 18 -12.70 23.20 8.27
N LYS A 19 -13.84 23.62 8.85
CA LYS A 19 -14.82 22.70 9.47
C LYS A 19 -15.90 22.23 8.51
N ASP A 20 -16.19 23.00 7.47
CA ASP A 20 -17.19 22.66 6.45
C ASP A 20 -16.59 21.74 5.37
N ASN A 21 -17.28 20.63 5.07
CA ASN A 21 -16.84 19.61 4.09
C ASN A 21 -15.40 19.07 4.31
N ARG A 22 -14.96 19.04 5.58
CA ARG A 22 -13.59 18.67 5.97
C ARG A 22 -13.11 17.35 5.37
N GLN A 23 -13.98 16.34 5.29
CA GLN A 23 -13.64 15.03 4.72
C GLN A 23 -13.20 15.12 3.24
N GLY A 24 -13.94 15.87 2.42
CA GLY A 24 -13.63 16.03 0.99
C GLY A 24 -12.37 16.86 0.77
N CYS A 25 -12.18 17.92 1.56
CA CYS A 25 -10.97 18.74 1.54
C CYS A 25 -9.71 17.92 1.88
N LEU A 26 -9.78 17.11 2.94
CA LEU A 26 -8.68 16.23 3.35
C LEU A 26 -8.34 15.20 2.26
N LEU A 27 -9.35 14.57 1.66
CA LEU A 27 -9.15 13.61 0.58
C LEU A 27 -8.52 14.28 -0.65
N GLY A 28 -8.99 15.47 -1.03
CA GLY A 28 -8.41 16.24 -2.12
C GLY A 28 -6.94 16.61 -1.86
N LEU A 29 -6.63 17.05 -0.65
CA LEU A 29 -5.25 17.29 -0.22
C LEU A 29 -4.40 16.02 -0.32
N ALA A 30 -4.87 14.89 0.22
CA ALA A 30 -4.14 13.62 0.19
C ALA A 30 -3.83 13.16 -1.24
N MET A 31 -4.76 13.32 -2.19
CA MET A 31 -4.51 13.02 -3.60
C MET A 31 -3.45 13.93 -4.23
N ALA A 32 -3.50 15.24 -3.94
CA ALA A 32 -2.50 16.19 -4.42
C ALA A 32 -1.10 15.88 -3.86
N ILE A 33 -0.99 15.59 -2.55
CA ILE A 33 0.27 15.19 -1.92
C ILE A 33 0.77 13.87 -2.51
N SER A 34 -0.11 12.88 -2.71
CA SER A 34 0.26 11.57 -3.26
C SER A 34 0.81 11.69 -4.68
N ALA A 35 0.26 12.59 -5.51
CA ALA A 35 0.77 12.87 -6.84
C ALA A 35 2.15 13.57 -6.82
N MET A 36 2.40 14.47 -5.86
CA MET A 36 3.70 15.13 -5.71
C MET A 36 4.84 14.18 -5.34
N CYS A 37 4.54 13.02 -4.76
CA CYS A 37 5.53 12.00 -4.46
C CYS A 37 6.31 11.57 -5.73
N GLU A 38 5.66 11.60 -6.91
CA GLU A 38 6.28 11.22 -8.19
C GLU A 38 7.22 12.29 -8.79
N GLU A 39 7.15 13.56 -8.35
CA GLU A 39 7.84 14.67 -9.01
C GLU A 39 9.37 14.66 -8.78
N GLY A 40 9.85 13.93 -7.77
CA GLY A 40 11.28 13.69 -7.52
C GLY A 40 12.11 14.90 -7.07
N LYS A 41 11.55 16.12 -7.06
CA LYS A 41 12.22 17.35 -6.62
C LYS A 41 12.41 17.38 -5.10
N THR A 42 13.54 17.89 -4.63
CA THR A 42 13.88 17.98 -3.19
C THR A 42 12.88 18.82 -2.40
N GLU A 43 12.43 19.94 -2.95
CA GLU A 43 11.41 20.81 -2.34
C GLU A 43 10.07 20.08 -2.16
N ALA A 44 9.63 19.34 -3.19
CA ALA A 44 8.41 18.54 -3.14
C ALA A 44 8.50 17.41 -2.11
N ARG A 45 9.65 16.73 -2.03
CA ARG A 45 9.89 15.69 -1.01
C ARG A 45 9.85 16.25 0.41
N ALA A 46 10.46 17.40 0.65
CA ALA A 46 10.41 18.07 1.95
C ALA A 46 8.99 18.49 2.34
N HIS A 47 8.22 19.01 1.38
CA HIS A 47 6.82 19.37 1.60
C HIS A 47 5.94 18.15 1.89
N VAL A 48 6.06 17.06 1.11
CA VAL A 48 5.35 15.79 1.37
C VAL A 48 5.63 15.28 2.78
N SER A 49 6.90 15.28 3.21
CA SER A 49 7.27 14.87 4.57
C SER A 49 6.61 15.76 5.63
N SER A 50 6.60 17.09 5.42
CA SER A 50 5.95 18.02 6.35
C SER A 50 4.45 17.79 6.47
N VAL A 51 3.75 17.58 5.35
CA VAL A 51 2.30 17.32 5.35
C VAL A 51 1.99 15.96 5.95
N PHE A 52 2.82 14.95 5.71
CA PHE A 52 2.71 13.64 6.36
C PHE A 52 2.76 13.75 7.90
N ASP A 53 3.72 14.53 8.43
CA ASP A 53 3.84 14.75 9.87
C ASP A 53 2.62 15.51 10.43
N LYS A 54 2.13 16.52 9.71
CA LYS A 54 0.91 17.28 10.08
C LYS A 54 -0.33 16.39 10.10
N LEU A 55 -0.52 15.53 9.10
CA LEU A 55 -1.64 14.59 9.03
C LEU A 55 -1.57 13.55 10.16
N SER A 56 -0.37 13.06 10.47
CA SER A 56 -0.15 12.14 11.58
C SER A 56 -0.51 12.79 12.91
N ALA A 57 -0.04 14.03 13.16
CA ALA A 57 -0.38 14.78 14.37
C ALA A 57 -1.88 15.10 14.47
N GLN A 58 -2.54 15.43 13.35
CA GLN A 58 -4.00 15.64 13.35
C GLN A 58 -4.78 14.37 13.66
N LEU A 59 -4.30 13.21 13.19
CA LEU A 59 -4.95 11.94 13.50
C LEU A 59 -4.82 11.61 14.99
N GLU A 60 -3.65 11.81 15.59
CA GLU A 60 -3.44 11.60 17.04
C GLU A 60 -4.28 12.56 17.91
N ALA A 61 -4.47 13.79 17.46
CA ALA A 61 -5.31 14.78 18.15
C ALA A 61 -6.82 14.51 17.98
N SER A 62 -7.21 13.83 16.90
CA SER A 62 -8.60 13.54 16.58
C SER A 62 -9.07 12.28 17.31
N LYS A 63 -10.32 12.28 17.77
CA LYS A 63 -10.92 11.10 18.40
C LYS A 63 -11.59 10.23 17.35
N GLU A 64 -11.64 8.93 17.60
CA GLU A 64 -12.28 7.92 16.72
C GLU A 64 -13.77 8.18 16.44
N LYS A 65 -14.43 8.97 17.30
CA LYS A 65 -15.84 9.39 17.13
C LYS A 65 -16.01 10.63 16.25
N ASP A 66 -14.92 11.29 15.85
CA ASP A 66 -14.97 12.42 14.93
C ASP A 66 -15.32 11.90 13.53
N THR A 67 -16.26 12.58 12.86
CA THR A 67 -16.66 12.24 11.49
C THR A 67 -15.50 12.39 10.52
N ALA A 68 -14.53 13.27 10.79
CA ALA A 68 -13.34 13.43 9.96
C ALA A 68 -12.27 12.34 10.17
N TYR A 69 -12.35 11.56 11.26
CA TYR A 69 -11.32 10.58 11.63
C TYR A 69 -11.10 9.52 10.54
N GLN A 70 -12.19 8.94 10.03
CA GLN A 70 -12.12 7.93 8.98
C GLN A 70 -11.55 8.47 7.66
N ALA A 71 -11.85 9.72 7.32
CA ALA A 71 -11.27 10.37 6.15
C ALA A 71 -9.77 10.60 6.36
N LEU A 72 -9.35 11.07 7.55
CA LEU A 72 -7.95 11.25 7.91
C LEU A 72 -7.15 9.95 7.84
N THR A 73 -7.72 8.82 8.30
CA THR A 73 -7.03 7.52 8.21
C THR A 73 -6.81 7.08 6.76
N VAL A 74 -7.80 7.27 5.89
CA VAL A 74 -7.66 6.98 4.45
C VAL A 74 -6.64 7.92 3.80
N CYS A 75 -6.67 9.22 4.12
CA CYS A 75 -5.70 10.19 3.64
C CYS A 75 -4.28 9.81 4.01
N LEU A 76 -4.06 9.49 5.29
CA LEU A 76 -2.75 9.09 5.79
C LEU A 76 -2.30 7.78 5.14
N ALA A 77 -3.18 6.80 4.91
CA ALA A 77 -2.85 5.58 4.17
C ALA A 77 -2.38 5.88 2.74
N CYS A 78 -3.08 6.74 2.00
CA CYS A 78 -2.70 7.12 0.63
C CYS A 78 -1.34 7.80 0.58
N VAL A 79 -1.14 8.82 1.43
CA VAL A 79 0.13 9.56 1.50
C VAL A 79 1.26 8.65 1.97
N SER A 80 1.04 7.80 2.98
CA SER A 80 2.04 6.84 3.46
C SER A 80 2.49 5.89 2.35
N GLY A 81 1.53 5.30 1.61
CA GLY A 81 1.83 4.38 0.51
C GLY A 81 2.61 5.05 -0.62
N ALA A 82 2.21 6.26 -1.04
CA ALA A 82 2.86 7.01 -2.10
C ALA A 82 4.24 7.59 -1.69
N ALA A 83 4.35 8.07 -0.45
CA ALA A 83 5.61 8.61 0.06
C ALA A 83 6.64 7.49 0.31
N PHE A 84 6.19 6.31 0.75
CA PHE A 84 7.05 5.14 0.86
C PHE A 84 7.48 4.61 -0.52
N SER A 85 6.57 4.56 -1.50
CA SER A 85 6.93 4.20 -2.89
C SER A 85 7.96 5.17 -3.49
N SER A 86 7.98 6.43 -3.05
CA SER A 86 8.91 7.44 -3.54
C SER A 86 10.17 7.62 -2.69
N ASN A 87 10.38 6.74 -1.69
CA ASN A 87 11.51 6.78 -0.75
C ASN A 87 11.64 8.11 0.02
N ILE A 88 10.51 8.70 0.39
CA ILE A 88 10.42 9.96 1.16
C ILE A 88 10.31 9.66 2.67
N VAL A 89 9.54 8.63 3.02
CA VAL A 89 9.23 8.23 4.40
C VAL A 89 9.96 6.92 4.71
N SER A 90 10.50 6.80 5.93
CA SER A 90 11.26 5.61 6.34
C SER A 90 10.36 4.42 6.66
N PRO A 91 10.88 3.17 6.59
CA PRO A 91 10.17 1.98 7.04
C PRO A 91 9.59 2.12 8.47
N ASP A 92 10.35 2.71 9.40
CA ASP A 92 9.91 2.89 10.79
C ASP A 92 8.72 3.83 10.93
N GLN A 93 8.68 4.92 10.15
CA GLN A 93 7.56 5.86 10.15
C GLN A 93 6.28 5.18 9.63
N VAL A 94 6.41 4.35 8.60
CA VAL A 94 5.30 3.59 8.04
C VAL A 94 4.82 2.51 9.01
N ASN A 95 5.73 1.80 9.69
CA ASN A 95 5.38 0.83 10.73
C ASN A 95 4.57 1.46 11.86
N LYS A 96 4.94 2.67 12.33
CA LYS A 96 4.16 3.40 13.34
C LYS A 96 2.72 3.67 12.90
N VAL A 97 2.52 4.04 11.62
CA VAL A 97 1.18 4.26 11.07
C VAL A 97 0.40 2.95 11.02
N ILE A 98 1.03 1.86 10.55
CA ILE A 98 0.41 0.53 10.53
C ILE A 98 0.01 0.08 11.94
N ASP A 99 0.93 0.17 12.90
CA ASP A 99 0.69 -0.26 14.29
C ASP A 99 -0.45 0.55 14.93
N SER A 100 -0.50 1.86 14.67
CA SER A 100 -1.60 2.73 15.08
C SER A 100 -2.94 2.26 14.50
N PHE A 101 -2.99 1.97 13.19
CA PHE A 101 -4.21 1.47 12.55
C PHE A 101 -4.61 0.08 13.03
N VAL A 102 -3.66 -0.83 13.24
CA VAL A 102 -3.90 -2.18 13.78
C VAL A 102 -4.48 -2.11 15.18
N LYS A 103 -3.97 -1.21 16.03
CA LYS A 103 -4.48 -0.96 17.37
C LYS A 103 -5.93 -0.46 17.32
N VAL A 104 -6.20 0.61 16.57
CA VAL A 104 -7.55 1.19 16.42
C VAL A 104 -8.53 0.17 15.84
N ASN A 105 -8.13 -0.61 14.84
CA ASN A 105 -8.96 -1.67 14.26
C ASN A 105 -9.21 -2.85 15.22
N THR A 106 -8.36 -3.03 16.23
CA THR A 106 -8.56 -4.05 17.27
C THR A 106 -9.46 -3.53 18.38
N ASP A 107 -9.32 -2.26 18.76
CA ASP A 107 -10.13 -1.61 19.79
C ASP A 107 -11.56 -1.29 19.27
N ASN A 108 -11.68 -0.97 17.98
CA ASN A 108 -12.93 -0.57 17.32
C ASN A 108 -13.11 -1.22 15.94
N PRO A 109 -13.40 -2.53 15.87
CA PRO A 109 -13.53 -3.26 14.60
C PRO A 109 -14.70 -2.80 13.71
N GLN A 110 -15.64 -2.01 14.25
CA GLN A 110 -16.79 -1.46 13.53
C GLN A 110 -16.45 -0.25 12.64
N ILE A 111 -15.25 0.34 12.77
CA ILE A 111 -14.87 1.55 12.02
C ILE A 111 -14.35 1.15 10.64
N THR A 112 -15.27 1.11 9.67
CA THR A 112 -15.01 0.69 8.30
C THR A 112 -13.86 1.44 7.62
N GLY A 113 -13.74 2.75 7.82
CA GLY A 113 -12.66 3.56 7.21
C GLY A 113 -11.26 3.17 7.67
N VAL A 114 -11.11 2.66 8.90
CA VAL A 114 -9.81 2.19 9.42
C VAL A 114 -9.45 0.86 8.77
N SER A 115 -10.40 -0.08 8.67
CA SER A 115 -10.16 -1.38 8.02
C SER A 115 -9.83 -1.21 6.53
N LEU A 116 -10.53 -0.29 5.84
CA LEU A 116 -10.24 0.10 4.46
C LEU A 116 -8.81 0.69 4.34
N ALA A 117 -8.50 1.71 5.13
CA ALA A 117 -7.18 2.37 5.11
C ALA A 117 -6.03 1.38 5.38
N LEU A 118 -6.20 0.49 6.36
CA LEU A 118 -5.23 -0.55 6.68
C LEU A 118 -5.04 -1.55 5.53
N GLY A 119 -6.13 -1.97 4.88
CA GLY A 119 -6.07 -2.85 3.72
C GLY A 119 -5.34 -2.21 2.53
N MET A 120 -5.66 -0.95 2.21
CA MET A 120 -4.99 -0.17 1.16
C MET A 120 -3.50 0.02 1.43
N LEU A 121 -3.16 0.39 2.66
CA LEU A 121 -1.79 0.64 3.09
C LEU A 121 -0.97 -0.65 3.00
N CYS A 122 -1.45 -1.75 3.58
CA CYS A 122 -0.81 -3.06 3.48
C CYS A 122 -0.63 -3.54 2.03
N TYR A 123 -1.61 -3.31 1.16
CA TYR A 123 -1.48 -3.63 -0.27
C TYR A 123 -0.35 -2.82 -0.93
N SER A 124 -0.37 -1.50 -0.77
CA SER A 124 0.62 -0.59 -1.38
C SER A 124 2.05 -0.87 -0.92
N ILE A 125 2.22 -1.14 0.38
CA ILE A 125 3.51 -1.43 1.00
C ILE A 125 4.02 -2.83 0.61
N SER A 126 3.12 -3.81 0.54
CA SER A 126 3.46 -5.16 0.07
C SER A 126 4.00 -5.14 -1.37
N LYS A 127 3.51 -4.22 -2.21
CA LYS A 127 4.02 -4.05 -3.59
C LYS A 127 5.36 -3.35 -3.67
N THR A 128 5.70 -2.52 -2.69
CA THR A 128 6.96 -1.77 -2.65
C THR A 128 8.10 -2.52 -1.96
N GLY A 129 7.83 -3.70 -1.37
CA GLY A 129 8.84 -4.62 -0.84
C GLY A 129 9.22 -4.34 0.61
N HIS A 130 8.26 -4.07 1.50
CA HIS A 130 8.56 -3.89 2.92
C HIS A 130 8.65 -5.23 3.67
N PRO A 131 9.65 -5.43 4.56
CA PRO A 131 9.92 -6.77 5.10
C PRO A 131 8.90 -7.32 6.10
N THR A 132 8.36 -6.48 6.96
CA THR A 132 7.43 -6.95 8.02
C THR A 132 5.96 -6.98 7.58
N ILE A 133 5.62 -6.46 6.40
CA ILE A 133 4.21 -6.27 6.01
C ILE A 133 3.52 -7.59 5.65
N GLY A 134 4.29 -8.58 5.20
CA GLY A 134 3.77 -9.91 4.84
C GLY A 134 3.08 -10.58 6.03
N GLU A 135 3.73 -10.57 7.20
CA GLU A 135 3.15 -11.15 8.41
C GLU A 135 1.88 -10.41 8.87
N VAL A 136 1.91 -9.07 8.84
CA VAL A 136 0.76 -8.24 9.23
C VAL A 136 -0.42 -8.54 8.31
N LYS A 137 -0.18 -8.62 7.00
CA LYS A 137 -1.18 -8.94 5.98
C LYS A 137 -1.80 -10.32 6.21
N ILE A 138 -1.00 -11.35 6.51
CA ILE A 138 -1.48 -12.71 6.80
C ILE A 138 -2.32 -12.72 8.09
N LYS A 139 -1.86 -12.07 9.16
CA LYS A 139 -2.58 -11.96 10.44
C LYS A 139 -3.94 -11.27 10.26
N LEU A 140 -3.97 -10.16 9.52
CA LEU A 140 -5.21 -9.42 9.22
C LEU A 140 -6.17 -10.24 8.35
N TYR A 141 -5.67 -10.86 7.28
CA TYR A 141 -6.46 -11.75 6.44
C TYR A 141 -7.10 -12.88 7.25
N GLY A 142 -6.32 -13.56 8.09
CA GLY A 142 -6.81 -14.62 8.96
C GLY A 142 -7.88 -14.14 9.95
N LYS A 143 -7.65 -12.98 10.60
CA LYS A 143 -8.60 -12.38 11.54
C LYS A 143 -9.93 -12.02 10.85
N TRP A 144 -9.88 -11.26 9.76
CA TRP A 144 -11.08 -10.82 9.05
C TRP A 144 -11.85 -11.98 8.40
N MET A 145 -11.17 -12.97 7.83
CA MET A 145 -11.82 -14.18 7.31
C MET A 145 -12.47 -15.02 8.41
N ALA A 146 -11.89 -15.07 9.62
CA ALA A 146 -12.48 -15.78 10.74
C ALA A 146 -13.73 -15.07 11.28
N THR A 147 -13.70 -13.74 11.37
CA THR A 147 -14.84 -12.88 11.72
C THR A 147 -15.99 -13.09 10.73
N LEU A 148 -15.74 -13.03 9.42
CA LEU A 148 -16.79 -13.25 8.41
C LEU A 148 -17.43 -14.65 8.42
N LYS A 149 -16.73 -15.67 8.92
CA LYS A 149 -17.28 -17.03 9.06
C LYS A 149 -18.19 -17.18 10.27
N LYS A 150 -18.06 -16.32 11.28
CA LYS A 150 -18.93 -16.30 12.45
C LYS A 150 -20.19 -15.50 12.06
N MET A 151 -21.20 -16.18 11.54
CA MET A 151 -22.46 -15.61 11.00
C MET A 151 -23.31 -14.80 11.99
N GLU A 152 -22.83 -14.45 13.20
CA GLU A 152 -23.58 -13.73 14.24
C GLU A 152 -23.00 -12.35 14.60
N GLU A 153 -21.97 -11.87 13.91
CA GLU A 153 -21.35 -10.58 14.25
C GLU A 153 -22.08 -9.36 13.67
N ASP A 154 -21.94 -8.22 14.34
CA ASP A 154 -22.56 -6.93 14.00
C ASP A 154 -22.34 -6.59 12.51
N SER A 155 -23.43 -6.20 11.83
CA SER A 155 -23.45 -5.75 10.44
C SER A 155 -22.34 -4.75 10.07
N MET A 156 -21.95 -3.86 10.99
CA MET A 156 -20.90 -2.88 10.77
C MET A 156 -19.50 -3.51 10.79
N VAL A 157 -19.29 -4.53 11.63
CA VAL A 157 -18.03 -5.28 11.70
C VAL A 157 -17.86 -6.16 10.46
N THR A 158 -18.94 -6.82 10.02
CA THR A 158 -18.96 -7.58 8.76
C THR A 158 -18.56 -6.68 7.58
N LEU A 159 -19.17 -5.49 7.50
CA LEU A 159 -18.87 -4.52 6.46
C LEU A 159 -17.42 -4.03 6.51
N ALA A 160 -16.91 -3.73 7.71
CA ALA A 160 -15.52 -3.29 7.91
C ALA A 160 -14.50 -4.36 7.47
N CYS A 161 -14.74 -5.62 7.82
CA CYS A 161 -13.90 -6.74 7.40
C CYS A 161 -13.92 -6.97 5.88
N LEU A 162 -15.10 -6.88 5.25
CA LEU A 162 -15.22 -6.98 3.79
C LEU A 162 -14.47 -5.86 3.07
N ASN A 163 -14.61 -4.62 3.54
CA ASN A 163 -13.88 -3.47 2.99
C ASN A 163 -12.37 -3.65 3.12
N GLY A 164 -11.89 -4.06 4.31
CA GLY A 164 -10.47 -4.31 4.53
C GLY A 164 -9.91 -5.44 3.66
N LEU A 165 -10.64 -6.55 3.50
CA LEU A 165 -10.22 -7.69 2.68
C LEU A 165 -10.19 -7.35 1.19
N ILE A 166 -11.19 -6.64 0.67
CA ILE A 166 -11.21 -6.24 -0.74
C ILE A 166 -10.12 -5.21 -1.02
N ALA A 167 -9.87 -4.29 -0.09
CA ALA A 167 -8.75 -3.35 -0.16
C ALA A 167 -7.38 -4.04 -0.12
N LEU A 168 -7.22 -5.10 0.69
CA LEU A 168 -5.99 -5.92 0.74
C LEU A 168 -5.64 -6.61 -0.58
N VAL A 169 -6.64 -6.82 -1.45
CA VAL A 169 -6.47 -7.39 -2.80
C VAL A 169 -6.18 -6.28 -3.83
N GLY A 170 -6.38 -5.02 -3.47
CA GLY A 170 -6.03 -3.86 -4.29
C GLY A 170 -7.20 -3.21 -5.01
N SER A 171 -8.41 -3.21 -4.42
CA SER A 171 -9.54 -2.45 -4.99
C SER A 171 -9.23 -0.97 -5.19
N GLU A 172 -8.50 -0.36 -4.26
CA GLU A 172 -8.19 1.08 -4.28
C GLU A 172 -6.81 1.41 -4.85
N ARG A 173 -6.20 0.52 -5.64
CA ARG A 173 -4.82 0.75 -6.13
C ARG A 173 -4.69 1.94 -7.07
N THR A 174 -5.79 2.46 -7.61
CA THR A 174 -5.81 3.68 -8.43
C THR A 174 -5.64 4.95 -7.59
N LEU A 175 -5.90 4.89 -6.28
CA LEU A 175 -5.78 6.03 -5.36
C LEU A 175 -4.36 6.26 -4.87
N ILE A 176 -3.52 5.21 -4.87
CA ILE A 176 -2.13 5.30 -4.44
C ILE A 176 -1.25 5.11 -5.67
N PRO A 177 -0.56 6.16 -6.15
CA PRO A 177 0.39 6.04 -7.25
C PRO A 177 1.61 5.22 -6.79
N VAL A 178 1.48 3.89 -6.92
CA VAL A 178 2.57 2.95 -6.67
C VAL A 178 3.05 2.43 -8.01
N GLN A 179 4.23 2.88 -8.45
CA GLN A 179 4.94 2.29 -9.58
C GLN A 179 5.31 0.85 -9.24
N SER A 180 4.40 -0.06 -9.57
CA SER A 180 4.49 -1.49 -9.28
C SER A 180 5.25 -2.17 -10.41
N ASN A 181 6.58 -2.13 -10.37
CA ASN A 181 7.41 -2.87 -11.32
C ASN A 181 7.52 -4.37 -10.98
N THR A 182 7.05 -4.76 -9.80
CA THR A 182 7.01 -6.15 -9.33
C THR A 182 5.70 -6.79 -9.78
N SER A 183 5.79 -7.55 -10.88
CA SER A 183 4.77 -8.53 -11.25
C SER A 183 4.51 -9.44 -10.06
N MET A 184 3.23 -9.57 -9.71
CA MET A 184 2.63 -10.55 -8.79
C MET A 184 3.53 -11.75 -8.43
N LEU A 185 4.28 -11.64 -7.33
CA LEU A 185 4.91 -12.77 -6.66
C LEU A 185 4.73 -12.58 -5.15
N GLY A 186 3.73 -13.26 -4.60
CA GLY A 186 3.39 -13.24 -3.17
C GLY A 186 2.00 -13.83 -2.93
N GLY A 187 1.91 -15.16 -3.00
CA GLY A 187 0.69 -15.96 -2.84
C GLY A 187 0.21 -16.09 -1.40
N ASP A 188 0.19 -14.99 -0.62
CA ASP A 188 -0.12 -15.06 0.81
C ASP A 188 -1.61 -14.86 1.13
N VAL A 189 -2.34 -14.20 0.22
CA VAL A 189 -3.78 -13.93 0.37
C VAL A 189 -4.53 -14.57 -0.79
N ASN A 190 -5.48 -15.45 -0.46
CA ASN A 190 -6.28 -16.14 -1.46
C ASN A 190 -7.40 -15.21 -1.98
N VAL A 191 -7.09 -14.52 -3.07
CA VAL A 191 -7.97 -13.56 -3.73
C VAL A 191 -9.30 -14.21 -4.15
N ASP A 192 -9.27 -15.44 -4.67
CA ASP A 192 -10.46 -16.14 -5.15
C ASP A 192 -11.44 -16.41 -4.01
N VAL A 193 -10.93 -16.74 -2.83
CA VAL A 193 -11.77 -16.97 -1.63
C VAL A 193 -12.45 -15.67 -1.19
N ILE A 194 -11.73 -14.54 -1.19
CA ILE A 194 -12.30 -13.23 -0.82
C ILE A 194 -13.38 -12.83 -1.83
N ILE A 195 -13.10 -12.91 -3.13
CA ILE A 195 -14.05 -12.55 -4.18
C ILE A 195 -15.29 -13.45 -4.12
N LYS A 196 -15.09 -14.77 -3.96
CA LYS A 196 -16.20 -15.71 -3.84
C LYS A 196 -17.08 -15.39 -2.62
N HIS A 197 -16.47 -15.07 -1.48
CA HIS A 197 -17.23 -14.69 -0.29
C HIS A 197 -17.99 -13.37 -0.46
N ALA A 198 -17.40 -12.38 -1.13
CA ALA A 198 -18.08 -11.13 -1.47
C ALA A 198 -19.26 -11.37 -2.43
N ILE A 199 -19.10 -12.21 -3.46
CA ILE A 199 -20.18 -12.61 -4.38
C ILE A 199 -21.29 -13.36 -3.61
N ASP A 200 -20.94 -14.31 -2.75
CA ASP A 200 -21.91 -15.02 -1.92
C ASP A 200 -22.67 -14.05 -1.00
N THR A 201 -21.99 -13.04 -0.44
CA THR A 201 -22.63 -11.99 0.37
C THR A 201 -23.63 -11.18 -0.45
N VAL A 202 -23.32 -10.85 -1.71
CA VAL A 202 -24.24 -10.14 -2.61
C VAL A 202 -25.43 -11.01 -2.98
N LEU A 203 -25.22 -12.29 -3.30
CA LEU A 203 -26.26 -13.17 -3.83
C LEU A 203 -27.13 -13.82 -2.75
N LYS A 204 -26.58 -14.08 -1.58
CA LYS A 204 -27.21 -14.88 -0.51
C LYS A 204 -27.33 -14.14 0.83
N GLY A 205 -26.78 -12.93 0.95
CA GLY A 205 -26.85 -12.17 2.20
C GLY A 205 -28.28 -11.73 2.53
N ASP A 206 -28.59 -11.53 3.80
CA ASP A 206 -29.92 -11.09 4.23
C ASP A 206 -30.02 -9.57 4.44
N ASN A 207 -28.88 -8.87 4.50
CA ASN A 207 -28.80 -7.43 4.73
C ASN A 207 -28.54 -6.66 3.43
N PHE A 208 -29.56 -5.95 2.93
CA PHE A 208 -29.48 -5.15 1.71
C PHE A 208 -28.37 -4.10 1.72
N GLY A 209 -28.09 -3.49 2.87
CA GLY A 209 -27.01 -2.51 3.02
C GLY A 209 -25.65 -3.12 2.75
N ILE A 210 -25.38 -4.31 3.31
CA ILE A 210 -24.13 -5.04 3.08
C ILE A 210 -24.05 -5.53 1.63
N GLN A 211 -25.13 -6.07 1.07
CA GLN A 211 -25.18 -6.49 -0.35
C GLN A 211 -24.84 -5.34 -1.31
N SER A 212 -25.44 -4.17 -1.10
CA SER A 212 -25.23 -2.99 -1.95
C SER A 212 -23.78 -2.50 -1.86
N ASN A 213 -23.23 -2.41 -0.64
CA ASN A 213 -21.83 -2.03 -0.44
C ASN A 213 -20.86 -3.06 -1.05
N CYS A 214 -21.10 -4.35 -0.86
CA CYS A 214 -20.27 -5.41 -1.47
C CYS A 214 -20.29 -5.36 -3.00
N SER A 215 -21.45 -5.07 -3.60
CA SER A 215 -21.58 -4.91 -5.05
C SER A 215 -20.72 -3.74 -5.55
N TRP A 216 -20.72 -2.63 -4.80
CA TRP A 216 -19.88 -1.46 -5.10
C TRP A 216 -18.39 -1.78 -4.95
N MET A 217 -17.99 -2.47 -3.88
CA MET A 217 -16.59 -2.91 -3.66
C MET A 217 -16.10 -3.84 -4.78
N LEU A 218 -16.93 -4.78 -5.23
CA LEU A 218 -16.61 -5.65 -6.37
C LEU A 218 -16.48 -4.85 -7.67
N GLY A 219 -17.31 -3.83 -7.86
CA GLY A 219 -17.22 -2.89 -8.97
C GLY A 219 -15.88 -2.13 -8.98
N HIS A 220 -15.45 -1.63 -7.81
CA HIS A 220 -14.13 -0.99 -7.66
C HIS A 220 -12.98 -1.95 -7.91
N LEU A 221 -13.06 -3.16 -7.36
CA LEU A 221 -12.06 -4.19 -7.60
C LEU A 221 -11.96 -4.51 -9.10
N TYR A 222 -13.09 -4.62 -9.81
CA TYR A 222 -13.12 -4.83 -11.25
C TYR A 222 -12.53 -3.64 -12.02
N LEU A 223 -12.96 -2.41 -11.69
CA LEU A 223 -12.44 -1.21 -12.32
C LEU A 223 -10.93 -1.10 -12.13
N SER A 224 -10.47 -1.30 -10.90
CA SER A 224 -9.06 -1.36 -10.56
C SER A 224 -8.36 -2.45 -11.36
N ALA A 225 -8.89 -3.68 -11.41
CA ALA A 225 -8.40 -4.80 -12.21
C ALA A 225 -8.22 -4.44 -13.69
N CYS A 226 -9.17 -3.71 -14.27
CA CYS A 226 -9.18 -3.29 -15.67
C CYS A 226 -8.37 -2.02 -15.95
N ALA A 227 -8.18 -1.14 -14.96
CA ALA A 227 -7.45 0.12 -15.08
C ALA A 227 -5.93 -0.06 -15.21
N VAL A 228 -5.43 -1.31 -15.27
CA VAL A 228 -4.04 -1.59 -15.63
C VAL A 228 -3.85 -1.25 -17.10
N ALA A 229 -3.62 0.03 -17.37
CA ALA A 229 -2.63 0.35 -18.38
C ALA A 229 -1.32 -0.22 -17.84
N GLU A 230 -0.95 -1.43 -18.28
CA GLU A 230 0.41 -1.89 -18.07
C GLU A 230 1.27 -0.84 -18.78
N THR A 231 1.85 0.10 -18.05
CA THR A 231 3.16 0.65 -18.43
C THR A 231 4.10 -0.54 -18.36
N ARG A 232 4.00 -1.43 -19.35
CA ARG A 232 5.00 -2.44 -19.61
C ARG A 232 6.26 -1.63 -19.83
N ALA A 233 7.15 -1.65 -18.85
CA ALA A 233 8.54 -1.46 -19.17
C ALA A 233 8.81 -2.39 -20.36
N SER A 234 9.49 -1.89 -21.40
CA SER A 234 9.86 -2.70 -22.57
C SER A 234 10.77 -3.88 -22.21
N VAL A 235 11.17 -3.98 -20.94
CA VAL A 235 12.01 -5.02 -20.36
C VAL A 235 11.25 -5.81 -19.28
N PRO A 236 11.48 -7.13 -19.17
CA PRO A 236 10.90 -7.98 -18.12
C PRO A 236 11.19 -7.47 -16.69
N PRO A 237 10.28 -7.72 -15.72
CA PRO A 237 10.45 -7.26 -14.33
C PRO A 237 11.53 -8.03 -13.57
N ASN A 238 11.82 -9.27 -13.98
CA ASN A 238 12.84 -10.15 -13.40
C ASN A 238 13.34 -11.16 -14.47
N TYR A 239 14.25 -12.04 -14.08
CA TYR A 239 14.77 -13.10 -14.94
C TYR A 239 13.96 -14.41 -14.92
N SER A 240 12.68 -14.41 -14.51
CA SER A 240 11.86 -15.63 -14.51
C SER A 240 11.67 -16.27 -15.89
N TYR A 241 11.92 -15.53 -16.97
CA TYR A 241 11.93 -16.06 -18.34
C TYR A 241 13.19 -16.87 -18.69
N LEU A 242 14.23 -16.83 -17.85
CA LEU A 242 15.41 -17.67 -17.99
C LEU A 242 15.18 -19.05 -17.34
N PRO A 243 15.90 -20.10 -17.78
CA PRO A 243 15.85 -21.41 -17.14
C PRO A 243 16.18 -21.36 -15.64
N GLU A 244 15.64 -22.29 -14.86
CA GLU A 244 15.93 -22.36 -13.41
C GLU A 244 17.41 -22.61 -13.10
N GLN A 245 18.16 -23.20 -14.04
CA GLN A 245 19.62 -23.36 -13.89
C GLN A 245 20.41 -22.07 -14.16
N SER A 246 19.75 -20.97 -14.53
CA SER A 246 20.42 -19.70 -14.79
C SER A 246 20.96 -19.08 -13.50
N PHE A 247 22.28 -18.93 -13.44
CA PHE A 247 22.95 -18.29 -12.30
C PHE A 247 22.45 -16.85 -12.08
N VAL A 248 22.30 -16.08 -13.16
CA VAL A 248 21.82 -14.69 -13.07
C VAL A 248 20.38 -14.62 -12.54
N ARG A 249 19.54 -15.60 -12.90
CA ARG A 249 18.18 -15.72 -12.33
C ARG A 249 18.24 -15.96 -10.82
N ALA A 250 19.07 -16.91 -10.38
CA ALA A 250 19.24 -17.21 -8.97
C ALA A 250 19.74 -16.01 -8.15
N LEU A 251 20.69 -15.23 -8.69
CA LEU A 251 21.16 -14.01 -8.04
C LEU A 251 20.07 -12.94 -7.97
N THR A 252 19.30 -12.72 -9.05
CA THR A 252 18.17 -11.76 -8.98
C THR A 252 17.05 -12.21 -8.06
N ASP A 253 16.78 -13.51 -7.99
CA ASP A 253 15.79 -14.06 -7.06
C ASP A 253 16.28 -13.90 -5.61
N CYS A 254 17.58 -14.07 -5.35
CA CYS A 254 18.19 -13.78 -4.06
C CYS A 254 18.09 -12.30 -3.67
N LEU A 255 18.35 -11.37 -4.60
CA LEU A 255 18.20 -9.93 -4.36
C LEU A 255 16.74 -9.55 -4.08
N LEU A 256 15.79 -10.10 -4.84
CA LEU A 256 14.36 -9.88 -4.62
C LEU A 256 13.91 -10.43 -3.27
N GLU A 257 14.44 -11.59 -2.86
CA GLU A 257 14.14 -12.17 -1.56
C GLU A 257 14.77 -11.37 -0.41
N ALA A 258 16.02 -10.91 -0.56
CA ALA A 258 16.66 -9.98 0.37
C ALA A 258 15.84 -8.70 0.55
N ALA A 259 15.30 -8.16 -0.55
CA ALA A 259 14.43 -7.00 -0.46
C ALA A 259 13.08 -7.31 0.20
N LYS A 260 12.58 -8.56 0.16
CA LYS A 260 11.35 -8.93 0.85
C LYS A 260 11.52 -9.24 2.32
N VAL A 261 12.67 -9.74 2.77
CA VAL A 261 12.85 -10.17 4.17
C VAL A 261 13.67 -9.15 4.97
N GLY A 262 14.45 -8.32 4.28
CA GLY A 262 15.23 -7.25 4.89
C GLY A 262 16.52 -7.74 5.58
N PRO A 263 17.31 -6.80 6.12
CA PRO A 263 18.64 -7.05 6.69
C PRO A 263 18.62 -7.85 7.99
N GLU A 264 17.45 -8.00 8.63
CA GLU A 264 17.31 -8.77 9.87
C GLU A 264 17.44 -10.29 9.64
N SER A 265 17.06 -10.77 8.45
CA SER A 265 17.12 -12.19 8.09
C SER A 265 18.22 -12.52 7.10
N ILE A 266 18.57 -11.57 6.23
CA ILE A 266 19.62 -11.75 5.22
C ILE A 266 20.75 -10.76 5.53
N PRO A 267 22.00 -11.23 5.76
CA PRO A 267 23.12 -10.35 6.07
C PRO A 267 23.45 -9.38 4.91
N PRO A 268 23.78 -8.11 5.18
CA PRO A 268 24.19 -7.17 4.15
C PRO A 268 25.39 -7.62 3.32
N GLU A 269 26.30 -8.38 3.90
CA GLU A 269 27.45 -8.94 3.18
C GLU A 269 26.99 -9.86 2.03
N LEU A 270 25.88 -10.60 2.20
CA LEU A 270 25.36 -11.47 1.16
C LEU A 270 24.79 -10.67 -0.02
N VAL A 271 24.08 -9.57 0.27
CA VAL A 271 23.56 -8.66 -0.76
C VAL A 271 24.72 -7.99 -1.49
N GLN A 272 25.74 -7.54 -0.76
CA GLN A 272 26.94 -6.95 -1.33
C GLN A 272 27.67 -7.93 -2.24
N ILE A 273 27.96 -9.15 -1.78
CA ILE A 273 28.60 -10.19 -2.61
C ILE A 273 27.78 -10.46 -3.87
N THR A 274 26.46 -10.58 -3.74
CA THR A 274 25.56 -10.83 -4.88
C THR A 274 25.62 -9.71 -5.91
N LEU A 275 25.63 -8.44 -5.47
CA LEU A 275 25.76 -7.28 -6.35
C LEU A 275 27.15 -7.21 -6.99
N THR A 276 28.21 -7.46 -6.22
CA THR A 276 29.60 -7.48 -6.72
C THR A 276 29.79 -8.58 -7.75
N SER A 277 29.23 -9.77 -7.55
CA SER A 277 29.28 -10.86 -8.54
C SER A 277 28.58 -10.49 -9.86
N ILE A 278 27.49 -9.72 -9.80
CA ILE A 278 26.79 -9.21 -11.01
C ILE A 278 27.58 -8.08 -11.68
N GLN A 279 28.35 -7.29 -10.92
CA GLN A 279 29.10 -6.14 -11.43
C GLN A 279 30.49 -6.51 -11.99
N GLU A 280 31.25 -7.34 -11.29
CA GLU A 280 32.67 -7.58 -11.57
C GLU A 280 32.91 -8.79 -12.47
N GLU A 281 32.12 -9.86 -12.35
CA GLU A 281 32.33 -11.09 -13.12
C GLU A 281 31.63 -11.10 -14.48
N VAL A 282 30.84 -10.07 -14.78
CA VAL A 282 30.00 -10.00 -15.97
C VAL A 282 30.75 -9.33 -17.13
N THR A 283 31.34 -10.16 -17.98
CA THR A 283 32.06 -9.71 -19.20
C THR A 283 31.14 -9.47 -20.42
N ARG A 284 29.86 -9.85 -20.32
CA ARG A 284 28.86 -9.70 -21.40
C ARG A 284 27.65 -8.94 -20.91
N VAL A 285 26.98 -8.22 -21.82
CA VAL A 285 25.74 -7.50 -21.49
C VAL A 285 24.70 -8.48 -20.95
N LEU A 286 24.15 -8.17 -19.77
CA LEU A 286 23.13 -8.99 -19.15
C LEU A 286 21.84 -8.95 -19.96
N PRO A 287 21.03 -10.03 -19.94
CA PRO A 287 19.71 -10.02 -20.54
C PRO A 287 18.86 -8.85 -20.01
N PRO A 288 17.93 -8.31 -20.82
CA PRO A 288 17.15 -7.14 -20.43
C PRO A 288 16.29 -7.41 -19.20
N VAL A 289 16.41 -6.56 -18.19
CA VAL A 289 15.58 -6.61 -16.98
C VAL A 289 15.39 -5.22 -16.42
N ASN A 290 14.29 -5.00 -15.71
CA ASN A 290 14.03 -3.78 -14.98
C ASN A 290 14.86 -3.69 -13.69
N TRP A 291 16.13 -3.27 -13.81
CA TRP A 291 17.02 -3.09 -12.67
C TRP A 291 16.50 -2.11 -11.62
N ALA A 292 15.78 -1.07 -12.04
CA ALA A 292 15.15 -0.15 -11.08
C ALA A 292 14.12 -0.88 -10.20
N GLY A 293 13.36 -1.84 -10.76
CA GLY A 293 12.43 -2.68 -10.00
C GLY A 293 13.11 -3.59 -8.98
N ILE A 294 14.32 -4.07 -9.26
CA ILE A 294 15.08 -4.97 -8.37
C ILE A 294 15.84 -4.19 -7.28
N LEU A 295 16.48 -3.07 -7.65
CA LEU A 295 17.38 -2.33 -6.77
C LEU A 295 16.65 -1.33 -5.86
N THR A 296 15.55 -0.74 -6.32
CA THR A 296 14.83 0.28 -5.51
C THR A 296 14.35 -0.27 -4.17
N PRO A 297 13.76 -1.48 -4.09
CA PRO A 297 13.39 -2.07 -2.80
C PRO A 297 14.58 -2.25 -1.85
N LEU A 298 15.75 -2.70 -2.36
CA LEU A 298 16.95 -2.86 -1.53
C LEU A 298 17.46 -1.53 -0.98
N MET A 299 17.48 -0.48 -1.80
CA MET A 299 17.89 0.86 -1.39
C MET A 299 16.95 1.49 -0.34
N ARG A 300 15.68 1.07 -0.28
CA ARG A 300 14.72 1.57 0.72
C ARG A 300 14.94 0.99 2.12
N ILE A 301 15.55 -0.20 2.21
CA ILE A 301 15.66 -0.97 3.46
C ILE A 301 17.07 -0.79 4.09
N ASN A 302 17.89 0.12 3.55
CA ASN A 302 19.24 0.44 4.05
C ASN A 302 20.13 -0.80 4.25
N PHE A 303 20.20 -1.66 3.23
CA PHE A 303 21.28 -2.64 3.12
C PHE A 303 22.65 -1.98 2.94
#